data_AF-A0A1Y6KSD4-F1
#
_entry.id   AF-A0A1Y6KSD4-F1
#
_cell.length_a   1.000
_cell.length_b   1.000
_cell.length_c   1.000
_cell.angle_alpha   90.00
_cell.angle_beta   90.00
_cell.angle_gamma   90.00
#
_symmetry.space_group_name_H-M   'P 1'
#
loop_
_entity.id
_entity.type
_entity.pdbx_description
1 polymer ?
#
loop_
_entity_poly.entity_id
_entity_poly.type
_entity_poly.pdbx_seq_one_letter_code
_entity_poly.pdbx_strand_id
1 'polypeptide(L)'
;MAKKKAAKKKRKTVVTETDLSRASEEIVAEEPKPRRGRPPIYEKEEDFTAMFFEYVDRCKETKEMPNKAGMRYFLRISADTWNVYREKFPEAHKEAEDFIEQAWVQRLAGTTPTGAIFYLKNAFWQDYKDSHQGDLTLRPASLTKDDIGAAIDKLPEKERDALYVQIANAITGGSTGSAA
;
A
#
# COMPACT_ATOMS: atom_id res chain seq x y z
N MET A 1 -2.11 42.65 -88.05
CA MET A 1 -1.97 43.23 -86.70
C MET A 1 -0.86 42.51 -85.95
N ALA A 2 0.15 43.26 -85.53
CA ALA A 2 1.31 42.78 -84.81
C ALA A 2 1.01 42.53 -83.32
N LYS A 3 1.67 41.53 -82.72
CA LYS A 3 2.31 41.63 -81.40
C LYS A 3 3.17 40.38 -81.14
N LYS A 4 4.45 40.49 -81.49
CA LYS A 4 5.57 39.81 -80.81
C LYS A 4 5.61 40.28 -79.36
N LYS A 5 5.88 39.37 -78.40
CA LYS A 5 6.57 39.64 -77.11
C LYS A 5 7.00 38.26 -76.56
N ALA A 6 8.26 37.88 -76.72
CA ALA A 6 9.45 38.26 -75.93
C ALA A 6 9.59 37.43 -74.63
N ALA A 7 10.62 36.60 -74.64
CA ALA A 7 11.05 35.70 -73.58
C ALA A 7 11.49 36.41 -72.30
N LYS A 8 11.38 35.73 -71.15
CA LYS A 8 12.24 35.99 -70.00
C LYS A 8 12.57 34.70 -69.24
N LYS A 9 13.67 34.09 -69.66
CA LYS A 9 14.46 33.11 -68.91
C LYS A 9 15.02 33.80 -67.67
N LYS A 10 14.67 33.35 -66.46
CA LYS A 10 15.39 33.70 -65.23
C LYS A 10 15.67 32.45 -64.39
N ARG A 11 16.96 32.08 -64.47
CA ARG A 11 17.86 31.46 -63.48
C ARG A 11 17.24 30.66 -62.33
N LYS A 12 17.54 29.37 -62.39
CA LYS A 12 17.65 28.40 -61.30
C LYS A 12 18.62 28.94 -60.24
N THR A 13 18.15 29.13 -59.02
CA THR A 13 19.02 29.18 -57.83
C THR A 13 18.78 27.89 -57.08
N VAL A 14 19.77 27.02 -57.14
CA VAL A 14 19.91 25.84 -56.30
C VAL A 14 20.29 26.36 -54.93
N VAL A 15 19.39 26.24 -53.96
CA VAL A 15 19.76 26.22 -52.54
C VAL A 15 19.30 24.86 -52.05
N THR A 16 20.25 23.94 -52.00
CA THR A 16 20.13 22.68 -51.29
C THR A 16 20.13 23.00 -49.81
N GLU A 17 18.93 23.12 -49.24
CA GLU A 17 18.68 23.21 -47.80
C GLU A 17 18.72 21.80 -47.17
N THR A 18 19.68 20.98 -47.61
CA THR A 18 19.81 19.57 -47.27
C THR A 18 20.84 19.32 -46.16
N ASP A 19 21.31 20.33 -45.42
CA ASP A 19 22.48 20.13 -44.54
C ASP A 19 22.44 20.85 -43.18
N LEU A 20 21.29 21.31 -42.70
CA LEU A 20 21.18 21.88 -41.33
C LEU A 20 20.02 21.35 -40.48
N SER A 21 19.21 20.42 -41.00
CA SER A 21 18.15 19.75 -40.24
C SER A 21 18.48 18.30 -39.87
N ARG A 22 19.73 17.87 -40.06
CA ARG A 22 20.19 16.49 -39.80
C ARG A 22 21.30 16.43 -38.74
N ALA A 23 21.18 17.28 -37.72
CA ALA A 23 22.01 17.25 -36.50
C ALA A 23 21.17 17.04 -35.22
N SER A 24 19.95 16.53 -35.40
CA SER A 24 19.16 15.87 -34.35
C SER A 24 18.88 14.43 -34.78
N GLU A 25 19.93 13.72 -35.18
CA GLU A 25 19.89 12.26 -35.00
C GLU A 25 19.84 12.05 -33.49
N GLU A 26 18.62 11.77 -33.02
CA GLU A 26 18.37 11.15 -31.73
C GLU A 26 19.46 10.11 -31.50
N ILE A 27 20.26 10.33 -30.46
CA ILE A 27 21.06 9.27 -29.86
C ILE A 27 20.02 8.31 -29.31
N VAL A 28 19.55 7.38 -30.14
CA VAL A 28 18.77 6.23 -29.73
C VAL A 28 19.75 5.42 -28.90
N ALA A 29 19.78 5.70 -27.60
CA ALA A 29 20.48 4.91 -26.62
C ALA A 29 19.94 3.49 -26.77
N GLU A 30 20.75 2.62 -27.37
CA GLU A 30 20.42 1.22 -27.51
C GLU A 30 20.31 0.65 -26.08
N GLU A 31 19.08 0.41 -25.63
CA GLU A 31 18.85 -0.14 -24.31
C GLU A 31 19.58 -1.50 -24.17
N PRO A 32 20.34 -1.72 -23.08
CA PRO A 32 21.08 -2.95 -22.89
C PRO A 32 20.11 -4.12 -22.81
N LYS A 33 20.18 -5.03 -23.80
CA LYS A 33 19.33 -6.23 -23.83
C LYS A 33 19.52 -7.05 -22.55
N PRO A 34 18.46 -7.29 -21.75
CA PRO A 34 18.59 -8.05 -20.52
C PRO A 34 18.97 -9.50 -20.85
N ARG A 35 20.11 -9.92 -20.30
CA ARG A 35 20.54 -11.33 -20.30
C ARG A 35 19.50 -12.13 -19.51
N ARG A 36 19.11 -13.30 -20.03
CA ARG A 36 18.05 -14.18 -19.52
C ARG A 36 18.03 -14.26 -17.98
N GLY A 37 16.92 -13.80 -17.37
CA GLY A 37 16.64 -13.76 -15.93
C GLY A 37 16.07 -12.39 -15.52
N ARG A 38 14.76 -12.29 -15.28
CA ARG A 38 13.98 -11.04 -15.13
C ARG A 38 14.07 -10.45 -13.68
N PRO A 39 13.97 -9.12 -13.38
CA PRO A 39 13.10 -8.12 -14.04
C PRO A 39 13.64 -6.75 -14.52
N PRO A 40 12.86 -6.06 -15.38
CA PRO A 40 13.15 -4.70 -15.83
C PRO A 40 13.12 -3.79 -14.62
N ILE A 41 14.22 -3.06 -14.42
CA ILE A 41 14.34 -2.07 -13.37
C ILE A 41 13.88 -0.76 -14.01
N TYR A 42 12.66 -0.27 -13.70
CA TYR A 42 12.28 1.10 -14.03
C TYR A 42 13.34 2.05 -13.47
N GLU A 43 13.91 2.88 -14.32
CA GLU A 43 14.93 3.83 -13.92
C GLU A 43 14.30 5.09 -13.33
N LYS A 44 13.18 5.53 -13.92
CA LYS A 44 12.44 6.72 -13.55
C LYS A 44 11.13 6.36 -12.85
N GLU A 45 10.72 7.23 -11.93
CA GLU A 45 9.46 7.12 -11.21
C GLU A 45 8.26 7.25 -12.14
N GLU A 46 8.33 8.16 -13.12
CA GLU A 46 7.29 8.41 -14.11
C GLU A 46 6.90 7.14 -14.89
N ASP A 47 7.88 6.31 -15.28
CA ASP A 47 7.66 5.07 -16.02
C ASP A 47 6.94 4.02 -15.14
N PHE A 48 7.33 3.95 -13.86
CA PHE A 48 6.68 3.06 -12.90
C PHE A 48 5.23 3.48 -12.63
N THR A 49 5.00 4.77 -12.45
CA THR A 49 3.66 5.34 -12.25
C THR A 49 2.75 5.14 -13.46
N ALA A 50 3.27 5.34 -14.68
CA ALA A 50 2.51 5.10 -15.91
C ALA A 50 2.05 3.64 -16.02
N MET A 51 2.95 2.69 -15.75
CA MET A 51 2.64 1.26 -15.77
C MET A 51 1.69 0.84 -14.63
N PHE A 52 1.76 1.51 -13.48
CA PHE A 52 0.77 1.36 -12.41
C PHE A 52 -0.62 1.78 -12.88
N PHE A 53 -0.77 2.95 -13.52
CA PHE A 53 -2.07 3.38 -14.03
C PHE A 53 -2.60 2.47 -15.13
N GLU A 54 -1.75 1.92 -15.99
CA GLU A 54 -2.15 0.90 -16.97
C GLU A 54 -2.72 -0.36 -16.28
N TYR A 55 -2.13 -0.78 -15.17
CA TYR A 55 -2.67 -1.89 -14.36
C TYR A 55 -4.03 -1.53 -13.74
N VAL A 56 -4.18 -0.31 -13.23
CA VAL A 56 -5.44 0.19 -12.67
C VAL A 56 -6.55 0.13 -13.73
N ASP A 57 -6.27 0.63 -14.94
CA ASP A 57 -7.24 0.63 -16.03
C ASP A 57 -7.60 -0.78 -16.48
N ARG A 58 -6.61 -1.68 -16.57
CA ARG A 58 -6.87 -3.11 -16.77
C ARG A 58 -7.81 -3.68 -15.71
N CYS A 59 -7.59 -3.42 -14.43
CA CYS A 59 -8.46 -3.91 -13.36
C CYS A 59 -9.89 -3.36 -13.47
N LYS A 60 -10.05 -2.09 -13.88
CA LYS A 60 -11.38 -1.49 -14.14
C LYS A 60 -12.08 -2.19 -15.31
N GLU A 61 -11.35 -2.44 -16.40
CA GLU A 61 -11.88 -3.11 -17.59
C GLU A 61 -12.30 -4.56 -17.31
N THR A 62 -11.43 -5.33 -16.65
CA THR A 62 -11.69 -6.74 -16.33
C THR A 62 -12.60 -6.92 -15.12
N LYS A 63 -12.87 -5.85 -14.37
CA LYS A 63 -13.54 -5.87 -13.06
C LYS A 63 -12.86 -6.79 -12.05
N GLU A 64 -11.56 -7.02 -12.22
CA GLU A 64 -10.75 -7.80 -11.29
C GLU A 64 -10.37 -6.96 -10.07
N MET A 65 -10.27 -7.62 -8.92
CA MET A 65 -9.85 -6.94 -7.68
C MET A 65 -8.33 -6.75 -7.67
N PRO A 66 -7.84 -5.50 -7.59
CA PRO A 66 -6.41 -5.24 -7.62
C PRO A 66 -5.75 -5.83 -6.37
N ASN A 67 -4.61 -6.49 -6.54
CA ASN A 67 -3.82 -7.02 -5.43
C ASN A 67 -2.32 -6.97 -5.75
N LYS A 68 -1.46 -7.02 -4.71
CA LYS A 68 0.01 -6.88 -4.86
C LYS A 68 0.62 -7.98 -5.74
N ALA A 69 0.05 -9.20 -5.74
CA ALA A 69 0.53 -10.30 -6.58
C ALA A 69 0.17 -10.07 -8.06
N GLY A 70 -1.06 -9.66 -8.35
CA GLY A 70 -1.53 -9.31 -9.69
C GLY A 70 -0.73 -8.16 -10.29
N MET A 71 -0.44 -7.13 -9.49
CA MET A 71 0.37 -6.00 -9.94
C MET A 71 1.82 -6.40 -10.24
N ARG A 72 2.46 -7.17 -9.35
CA ARG A 72 3.80 -7.71 -9.62
C ARG A 72 3.82 -8.64 -10.83
N TYR A 73 2.76 -9.40 -11.06
CA TYR A 73 2.62 -10.22 -12.26
C TYR A 73 2.48 -9.37 -13.53
N PHE A 74 1.73 -8.26 -13.46
CA PHE A 74 1.52 -7.32 -14.56
C PHE A 74 2.78 -6.52 -14.91
N LEU A 75 3.37 -5.86 -13.91
CA LEU A 75 4.68 -5.18 -13.96
C LEU A 75 5.82 -6.17 -14.11
N ARG A 76 5.50 -7.44 -13.89
CA ARG A 76 6.24 -8.54 -14.46
C ARG A 76 7.63 -8.58 -13.71
N ILE A 77 7.57 -8.26 -12.42
CA ILE A 77 8.68 -8.10 -11.46
C ILE A 77 8.60 -9.12 -10.31
N SER A 78 9.72 -9.34 -9.62
CA SER A 78 9.77 -10.21 -8.44
C SER A 78 9.29 -9.47 -7.18
N ALA A 79 9.10 -10.22 -6.09
CA ALA A 79 8.82 -9.63 -4.78
C ALA A 79 9.98 -8.77 -4.27
N ASP A 80 11.22 -9.18 -4.55
CA ASP A 80 12.41 -8.44 -4.10
C ASP A 80 12.52 -7.09 -4.81
N THR A 81 12.27 -7.06 -6.13
CA THR A 81 12.26 -5.81 -6.90
C THR A 81 11.14 -4.87 -6.44
N TRP A 82 9.97 -5.42 -6.07
CA TRP A 82 8.89 -4.63 -5.49
C TRP A 82 9.33 -3.91 -4.21
N ASN A 83 10.08 -4.57 -3.33
CA ASN A 83 10.60 -3.97 -2.11
C ASN A 83 11.69 -2.93 -2.40
N VAL A 84 12.53 -3.15 -3.42
CA VAL A 84 13.51 -2.14 -3.86
C VAL A 84 12.81 -0.87 -4.36
N TYR A 85 11.69 -0.99 -5.07
CA TYR A 85 10.92 0.18 -5.51
C TYR A 85 10.25 0.95 -4.39
N ARG A 86 9.93 0.30 -3.28
CA ARG A 86 9.46 1.01 -2.08
C ARG A 86 10.49 2.02 -1.58
N GLU A 87 11.77 1.69 -1.67
CA GLU A 87 12.87 2.59 -1.28
C GLU A 87 13.22 3.59 -2.40
N LYS A 88 13.18 3.15 -3.66
CA LYS A 88 13.59 3.96 -4.81
C LYS A 88 12.55 5.00 -5.23
N PHE A 89 11.26 4.64 -5.19
CA PHE A 89 10.12 5.44 -5.64
C PHE A 89 9.02 5.46 -4.57
N PRO A 90 9.29 6.06 -3.40
CA PRO A 90 8.41 5.93 -2.24
C PRO A 90 7.00 6.49 -2.46
N GLU A 91 6.88 7.62 -3.18
CA GLU A 91 5.58 8.27 -3.42
C GLU A 91 4.73 7.44 -4.39
N ALA A 92 5.27 7.08 -5.56
CA ALA A 92 4.56 6.22 -6.51
C ALA A 92 4.23 4.83 -5.94
N HIS A 93 5.13 4.25 -5.14
CA HIS A 93 4.89 2.97 -4.49
C HIS A 93 3.76 3.05 -3.48
N LYS A 94 3.76 4.12 -2.65
CA LYS A 94 2.71 4.39 -1.69
C LYS A 94 1.37 4.64 -2.36
N GLU A 95 1.31 5.43 -3.44
CA GLU A 95 0.08 5.65 -4.20
C GLU A 95 -0.49 4.32 -4.74
N ALA A 96 0.37 3.44 -5.23
CA ALA A 96 -0.05 2.12 -5.72
C ALA A 96 -0.55 1.21 -4.59
N GLU A 97 0.08 1.25 -3.42
CA GLU A 97 -0.35 0.52 -2.23
C GLU A 97 -1.67 1.05 -1.67
N ASP A 98 -1.83 2.38 -1.57
CA ASP A 98 -3.06 3.07 -1.12
C ASP A 98 -4.24 2.74 -2.04
N PHE A 99 -4.04 2.70 -3.36
CA PHE A 99 -5.07 2.30 -4.31
C PHE A 99 -5.53 0.85 -4.09
N ILE A 100 -4.59 -0.07 -3.93
CA ILE A 100 -4.90 -1.48 -3.65
C ILE A 100 -5.64 -1.57 -2.31
N GLU A 101 -5.13 -0.93 -1.26
CA GLU A 101 -5.75 -0.93 0.06
C GLU A 101 -7.20 -0.43 -0.01
N GLN A 102 -7.42 0.72 -0.64
CA GLN A 102 -8.75 1.32 -0.75
C GLN A 102 -9.75 0.40 -1.47
N ALA A 103 -9.33 -0.32 -2.51
CA ALA A 103 -10.18 -1.30 -3.18
C ALA A 103 -10.59 -2.45 -2.25
N TRP A 104 -9.67 -2.92 -1.40
CA TRP A 104 -9.96 -3.98 -0.42
C TRP A 104 -10.76 -3.48 0.79
N VAL A 105 -10.56 -2.22 1.21
CA VAL A 105 -11.36 -1.58 2.26
C VAL A 105 -12.81 -1.43 1.81
N GLN A 106 -13.07 -1.00 0.58
CA GLN A 106 -14.43 -0.93 0.04
C GLN A 106 -15.14 -2.30 0.06
N ARG A 107 -14.38 -3.39 -0.12
CA ARG A 107 -14.91 -4.75 -0.06
C ARG A 107 -15.34 -5.18 1.35
N LEU A 108 -14.85 -4.52 2.41
CA LEU A 108 -15.27 -4.79 3.79
C LEU A 108 -16.75 -4.47 4.03
N ALA A 109 -17.32 -3.53 3.27
CA ALA A 109 -18.76 -3.23 3.34
C ALA A 109 -19.63 -4.31 2.68
N GLY A 110 -19.02 -5.30 2.02
CA GLY A 110 -19.72 -6.39 1.33
C GLY A 110 -20.13 -7.56 2.25
N THR A 111 -20.70 -8.59 1.63
CA THR A 111 -21.23 -9.78 2.32
C THR A 111 -20.15 -10.75 2.83
N THR A 112 -18.94 -10.69 2.28
CA THR A 112 -17.83 -11.60 2.64
C THR A 112 -16.58 -10.82 3.06
N PRO A 113 -16.60 -10.10 4.20
CA PRO A 113 -15.48 -9.26 4.64
C PRO A 113 -14.27 -10.09 5.10
N THR A 114 -14.45 -11.34 5.53
CA THR A 114 -13.39 -12.18 6.11
C THR A 114 -12.16 -12.31 5.21
N GLY A 115 -12.34 -12.54 3.92
CA GLY A 115 -11.21 -12.65 2.98
C GLY A 115 -10.47 -11.33 2.80
N ALA A 116 -11.19 -10.21 2.81
CA ALA A 116 -10.60 -8.88 2.73
C ALA A 116 -9.81 -8.53 4.00
N ILE A 117 -10.32 -8.88 5.18
CA ILE A 117 -9.62 -8.71 6.46
C ILE A 117 -8.29 -9.46 6.44
N PHE A 118 -8.29 -10.75 6.06
CA PHE A 118 -7.06 -11.54 6.01
C PHE A 118 -6.06 -11.01 4.98
N TYR A 119 -6.55 -10.55 3.82
CA TYR A 119 -5.68 -9.95 2.81
C TYR A 119 -5.04 -8.65 3.32
N LEU A 120 -5.85 -7.72 3.84
CA LEU A 120 -5.38 -6.44 4.36
C LEU A 120 -4.35 -6.66 5.48
N LYS A 121 -4.65 -7.56 6.41
CA LYS A 121 -3.74 -7.93 7.49
C LYS A 121 -2.41 -8.49 6.96
N ASN A 122 -2.43 -9.36 5.96
CA ASN A 122 -1.20 -9.99 5.44
C ASN A 122 -0.40 -9.06 4.51
N ALA A 123 -1.08 -8.24 3.71
CA ALA A 123 -0.44 -7.41 2.70
C ALA A 123 0.10 -6.08 3.25
N PHE A 124 -0.51 -5.54 4.32
CA PHE A 124 -0.20 -4.21 4.87
C PHE A 124 0.15 -4.26 6.37
N TRP A 125 0.63 -5.42 6.86
CA TRP A 125 0.97 -5.58 8.29
C TRP A 125 2.05 -4.61 8.78
N GLN A 126 2.92 -4.09 7.91
CA GLN A 126 3.97 -3.15 8.32
C GLN A 126 3.40 -1.79 8.73
N ASP A 127 2.35 -1.35 8.04
CA ASP A 127 1.68 -0.06 8.29
C ASP A 127 0.55 -0.21 9.31
N TYR A 128 0.05 -1.44 9.48
CA TYR A 128 -0.93 -1.78 10.50
C TYR A 128 -0.27 -1.83 11.89
N LYS A 129 -0.20 -0.67 12.56
CA LYS A 129 -0.03 -0.62 14.01
C LYS A 129 -1.32 -1.06 14.67
N ASP A 130 -1.39 -2.36 14.95
CA ASP A 130 -2.42 -2.91 15.82
C ASP A 130 -2.28 -2.23 17.19
N SER A 131 -3.07 -1.18 17.41
CA SER A 131 -3.08 -0.39 18.64
C SER A 131 -3.85 -1.16 19.71
N HIS A 132 -3.37 -2.37 20.00
CA HIS A 132 -3.61 -2.99 21.30
C HIS A 132 -2.76 -2.27 22.35
N GLN A 133 -2.98 -0.96 22.54
CA GLN A 133 -2.90 -0.41 23.88
C GLN A 133 -4.13 -0.93 24.64
N GLY A 134 -4.20 -2.25 24.82
CA GLY A 134 -4.85 -2.78 26.00
C GLY A 134 -4.04 -2.19 27.14
N ASP A 135 -4.72 -1.46 28.02
CA ASP A 135 -4.18 -0.94 29.25
C ASP A 135 -3.63 -2.11 30.09
N LEU A 136 -2.40 -2.49 29.81
CA LEU A 136 -1.68 -3.58 30.46
C LEU A 136 -1.13 -3.16 31.83
N THR A 137 -1.41 -1.92 32.27
CA THR A 137 -1.04 -1.46 33.61
C THR A 137 -1.86 -2.11 34.71
N LEU A 138 -2.96 -2.79 34.37
CA LEU A 138 -3.77 -3.59 35.29
C LEU A 138 -3.54 -5.09 35.14
N ARG A 139 -2.32 -5.55 34.81
CA ARG A 139 -2.00 -6.98 34.94
C ARG A 139 -1.88 -7.34 36.43
N PRO A 140 -2.71 -8.26 36.97
CA PRO A 140 -2.59 -8.73 38.36
C PRO A 140 -1.31 -9.54 38.62
N ALA A 141 -0.51 -9.83 37.58
CA ALA A 141 0.70 -10.63 37.67
C ALA A 141 1.86 -9.94 38.44
N SER A 142 1.77 -8.64 38.71
CA SER A 142 2.77 -7.90 39.50
C SER A 142 2.31 -7.48 40.89
N LEU A 143 1.05 -7.78 41.28
CA LEU A 143 0.60 -7.52 42.64
C LEU A 143 1.05 -8.64 43.55
N THR A 144 1.91 -8.31 44.51
CA THR A 144 2.28 -9.25 45.57
C THR A 144 1.14 -9.39 46.58
N LYS A 145 1.16 -10.45 47.39
CA LYS A 145 0.20 -10.63 48.48
C LYS A 145 0.16 -9.42 49.42
N ASP A 146 1.32 -8.78 49.60
CA ASP A 146 1.49 -7.63 50.48
C ASP A 146 0.86 -6.36 49.90
N ASP A 147 0.93 -6.17 48.58
CA ASP A 147 0.27 -5.05 47.88
C ASP A 147 -1.25 -5.15 47.97
N ILE A 148 -1.78 -6.37 47.85
CA ILE A 148 -3.22 -6.65 47.99
C ILE A 148 -3.67 -6.38 49.44
N GLY A 149 -2.90 -6.84 50.44
CA GLY A 149 -3.19 -6.58 51.85
C GLY A 149 -3.20 -5.08 52.18
N ALA A 150 -2.19 -4.35 51.74
CA ALA A 150 -2.09 -2.91 51.96
C ALA A 150 -3.21 -2.11 51.25
N ALA A 151 -3.72 -2.62 50.13
CA ALA A 151 -4.89 -2.03 49.45
C ALA A 151 -6.19 -2.29 50.22
N ILE A 152 -6.38 -3.51 50.75
CA ILE A 152 -7.55 -3.87 51.56
C ILE A 152 -7.59 -3.04 52.85
N ASP A 153 -6.45 -2.80 53.49
CA ASP A 153 -6.38 -2.03 54.74
C ASP A 153 -6.79 -0.56 54.59
N LYS A 154 -6.67 0.01 53.39
CA LYS A 154 -7.09 1.38 53.07
C LYS A 154 -8.59 1.51 52.84
N LEU A 155 -9.32 0.41 52.71
CA LEU A 155 -10.77 0.44 52.49
C LEU A 155 -11.52 0.73 53.80
N PRO A 156 -12.65 1.44 53.73
CA PRO A 156 -13.58 1.57 54.84
C PRO A 156 -14.02 0.19 55.36
N GLU A 157 -14.26 0.08 56.66
CA GLU A 157 -14.57 -1.20 57.32
C GLU A 157 -15.74 -1.94 56.66
N LYS A 158 -16.80 -1.22 56.29
CA LYS A 158 -17.97 -1.78 55.59
C LYS A 158 -17.64 -2.42 54.24
N GLU A 159 -16.66 -1.87 53.52
CA GLU A 159 -16.25 -2.38 52.20
C GLU A 159 -15.30 -3.57 52.33
N ARG A 160 -14.47 -3.60 53.38
CA ARG A 160 -13.63 -4.76 53.70
C ARG A 160 -14.49 -5.98 54.03
N ASP A 161 -15.51 -5.82 54.86
CA ASP A 161 -16.40 -6.93 55.23
C ASP A 161 -17.13 -7.50 54.01
N ALA A 162 -17.62 -6.63 53.12
CA ALA A 162 -18.24 -7.06 51.86
C ALA A 162 -17.27 -7.84 50.97
N LEU A 163 -16.01 -7.39 50.87
CA LEU A 163 -14.96 -8.07 50.12
C LEU A 163 -14.64 -9.45 50.72
N TYR A 164 -14.51 -9.55 52.06
CA TYR A 164 -14.27 -10.83 52.73
C TYR A 164 -15.39 -11.83 52.51
N VAL A 165 -16.65 -11.39 52.52
CA VAL A 165 -17.81 -12.24 52.20
C VAL A 165 -17.76 -12.74 50.75
N GLN A 166 -17.42 -11.86 49.79
CA GLN A 166 -17.27 -12.25 48.39
C GLN A 166 -16.16 -13.28 48.19
N ILE A 167 -14.99 -13.06 48.82
CA ILE A 167 -13.86 -14.00 48.78
C ILE A 167 -14.26 -15.33 49.42
N ALA A 168 -14.94 -15.31 50.58
CA ALA A 168 -15.42 -16.52 51.24
C ALA A 168 -16.41 -17.31 50.36
N ASN A 169 -17.35 -16.63 49.70
CA ASN A 169 -18.29 -17.26 48.77
C ASN A 169 -17.59 -17.86 47.54
N ALA A 170 -16.59 -17.17 46.99
CA ALA A 170 -15.80 -17.64 45.87
C ALA A 170 -14.97 -18.90 46.22
N ILE A 171 -14.38 -18.94 47.42
CA ILE A 171 -13.59 -20.09 47.91
C ILE A 171 -14.49 -21.28 48.25
N THR A 172 -15.67 -21.03 48.83
CA THR A 172 -16.60 -22.09 49.25
C THR A 172 -17.52 -22.58 48.13
N GLY A 173 -17.43 -22.00 46.93
CA GLY A 173 -18.28 -22.36 45.78
C GLY A 173 -19.74 -21.94 45.93
N GLY A 174 -20.02 -21.00 46.84
CA GLY A 174 -21.35 -20.45 47.07
C GLY A 174 -21.81 -19.61 45.89
N SER A 175 -22.49 -20.24 44.93
CA SER A 175 -23.30 -19.55 43.93
C SER A 175 -24.31 -18.66 44.66
N THR A 176 -24.08 -17.36 44.64
CA THR A 176 -25.13 -16.40 44.97
C THR A 176 -26.15 -16.47 43.83
N GLY A 177 -27.14 -17.35 44.00
CA GLY A 177 -28.32 -17.35 43.17
C GLY A 177 -28.89 -15.94 43.16
N SER A 178 -28.78 -15.29 42.00
CA SER A 178 -29.52 -14.08 41.68
C SER A 178 -31.00 -14.43 41.75
N ALA A 179 -31.64 -14.09 42.86
CA ALA A 179 -33.10 -14.04 42.94
C ALA A 179 -33.54 -12.70 42.36
N ALA A 180 -34.37 -12.80 41.32
CA ALA A 180 -35.08 -11.70 40.68
C ALA A 180 -36.09 -11.03 41.64
#